data_AF-A0A955UCU8-F1
#
_entry.id   AF-A0A955UCU8-F1
#
_cell.length_a   1.000
_cell.length_b   1.000
_cell.length_c   1.000
_cell.angle_alpha   90.00
_cell.angle_beta   90.00
_cell.angle_gamma   90.00
#
_symmetry.space_group_name_H-M   'P 1'
#
loop_
_entity.id
_entity.type
_entity.pdbx_description
1 polymer ?
#
loop_
_entity_poly.entity_id
_entity_poly.type
_entity_poly.pdbx_seq_one_letter_code
_entity_poly.pdbx_strand_id
1 'polypeptide(L)'
;MKEENQELLSITLGLGACLLMILTCVAPSTSSWAATDEGSEPLSKFLEIPLKGGSIPDKLRFPLHEQNAVQYFSAGLGKEERSLSYPPYSLKLIFVKGERAFLAGVAVEVIDSDQSTLVSIPGEEVQGPWLFLNLSPGKYVVKATDSSGMTIEKSITLSGKMTTTVHLRWR
;
A
#
# COMPACT_ATOMS: atom_id res chain seq x y z
N MET A 1 -47.10 41.94 17.27
CA MET A 1 -47.26 40.48 17.17
C MET A 1 -46.27 39.90 18.16
N LYS A 2 -46.66 39.61 19.41
CA LYS A 2 -47.22 38.31 19.88
C LYS A 2 -46.39 37.14 19.30
N GLU A 3 -45.65 36.36 20.06
CA GLU A 3 -46.13 35.57 21.20
C GLU A 3 -44.98 35.22 22.16
N GLU A 4 -45.35 35.15 23.43
CA GLU A 4 -44.63 34.66 24.60
C GLU A 4 -44.75 33.13 24.66
N ASN A 5 -43.69 32.39 25.01
CA ASN A 5 -43.86 31.09 25.64
C ASN A 5 -42.62 30.69 26.45
N GLN A 6 -42.73 30.82 27.78
CA GLN A 6 -41.89 30.17 28.77
C GLN A 6 -42.63 28.94 29.30
N GLU A 7 -41.94 27.81 29.52
CA GLU A 7 -42.02 26.92 30.70
C GLU A 7 -40.74 26.06 30.68
N LEU A 8 -39.78 26.24 31.60
CA LEU A 8 -39.66 25.55 32.90
C LEU A 8 -39.74 24.02 32.79
N LEU A 9 -38.64 23.33 33.14
CA LEU A 9 -38.65 22.26 34.15
C LEU A 9 -37.23 21.79 34.49
N SER A 10 -36.88 22.10 35.73
CA SER A 10 -35.70 21.68 36.48
C SER A 10 -35.75 20.18 36.78
N ILE A 11 -34.62 19.46 36.66
CA ILE A 11 -34.43 18.18 37.34
C ILE A 11 -33.14 18.22 38.13
N THR A 12 -33.30 18.00 39.43
CA THR A 12 -32.32 18.17 40.50
C THR A 12 -32.06 16.81 41.15
N LEU A 13 -30.78 16.55 41.46
CA LEU A 13 -30.18 15.67 42.49
C LEU A 13 -30.43 14.16 42.52
N GLY A 14 -29.32 13.42 42.59
CA GLY A 14 -29.23 12.05 43.10
C GLY A 14 -27.85 11.74 43.66
N LEU A 15 -27.51 12.34 44.81
CA LEU A 15 -26.38 11.92 45.67
C LEU A 15 -26.79 10.65 46.42
N GLY A 16 -26.20 9.52 46.08
CA GLY A 16 -26.38 8.25 46.78
C GLY A 16 -25.05 7.78 47.36
N ALA A 17 -24.78 8.18 48.60
CA ALA A 17 -23.71 7.62 49.42
C ALA A 17 -24.10 6.21 49.89
N CYS A 18 -23.21 5.23 49.71
CA CYS A 18 -23.31 3.95 50.41
C CYS A 18 -21.98 3.64 51.10
N LEU A 19 -22.10 3.36 52.40
CA LEU A 19 -21.08 3.31 53.42
C LEU A 19 -20.47 1.90 53.53
N LEU A 20 -19.14 1.87 53.53
CA LEU A 20 -18.20 0.98 54.26
C LEU A 20 -18.56 -0.51 54.46
N MET A 21 -17.74 -1.42 53.91
CA MET A 21 -17.26 -2.59 54.64
C MET A 21 -15.85 -3.00 54.20
N ILE A 22 -15.01 -3.19 55.20
CA ILE A 22 -13.60 -3.57 55.14
C ILE A 22 -13.55 -5.09 55.31
N LEU A 23 -12.87 -5.80 54.40
CA LEU A 23 -12.42 -7.18 54.68
C LEU A 23 -11.14 -7.47 53.87
N THR A 24 -10.01 -7.52 54.58
CA THR A 24 -8.81 -8.27 54.21
C THR A 24 -9.18 -9.76 54.20
N CYS A 25 -8.71 -10.67 53.33
CA CYS A 25 -7.36 -10.98 52.88
C CYS A 25 -7.42 -12.13 51.83
N VAL A 26 -6.33 -12.28 51.04
CA VAL A 26 -5.65 -13.53 50.62
C VAL A 26 -5.32 -13.69 49.11
N ALA A 27 -4.01 -13.83 48.89
CA ALA A 27 -3.23 -14.46 47.81
C ALA A 27 -3.22 -13.87 46.36
N PRO A 28 -2.02 -13.82 45.73
CA PRO A 28 -1.84 -13.34 44.36
C PRO A 28 -2.31 -14.40 43.36
N SER A 29 -3.35 -14.08 42.60
CA SER A 29 -3.61 -14.79 41.35
C SER A 29 -2.48 -14.42 40.40
N THR A 30 -1.57 -15.35 40.19
CA THR A 30 -0.65 -15.33 39.06
C THR A 30 -1.49 -15.19 37.79
N SER A 31 -1.55 -13.98 37.23
CA SER A 31 -1.86 -13.84 35.82
C SER A 31 -0.67 -14.43 35.07
N SER A 32 -0.77 -15.74 34.84
CA SER A 32 -0.06 -16.43 33.79
C SER A 32 -0.48 -15.77 32.47
N TRP A 33 0.23 -14.70 32.09
CA TRP A 33 0.41 -14.37 30.69
C TRP A 33 1.25 -15.52 30.14
N ALA A 34 0.56 -16.61 29.83
CA ALA A 34 1.08 -17.65 28.99
C ALA A 34 1.24 -17.03 27.61
N ALA A 35 2.46 -17.13 27.10
CA ALA A 35 2.83 -16.78 25.74
C ALA A 35 1.83 -17.37 24.74
N THR A 36 1.26 -16.53 23.87
CA THR A 36 1.18 -16.77 22.43
C THR A 36 0.66 -15.50 21.77
N ASP A 37 1.56 -14.76 21.14
CA ASP A 37 1.49 -14.66 19.69
C ASP A 37 2.93 -14.44 19.27
N GLU A 38 3.54 -15.49 18.73
CA GLU A 38 4.61 -15.26 17.76
C GLU A 38 3.97 -14.35 16.73
N GLY A 39 4.34 -13.07 16.77
CA GLY A 39 4.01 -12.12 15.74
C GLY A 39 4.38 -12.80 14.43
N SER A 40 3.36 -13.33 13.76
CA SER A 40 3.45 -13.68 12.36
C SER A 40 3.58 -12.35 11.66
N GLU A 41 4.82 -11.81 11.67
CA GLU A 41 5.28 -10.92 10.63
C GLU A 41 4.77 -11.56 9.33
N PRO A 42 3.86 -10.90 8.59
CA PRO A 42 3.48 -11.43 7.29
C PRO A 42 4.78 -11.64 6.55
N LEU A 43 5.09 -12.89 6.19
CA LEU A 43 6.37 -13.26 5.59
C LEU A 43 6.53 -12.42 4.34
N SER A 44 7.22 -11.29 4.47
CA SER A 44 7.31 -10.31 3.40
C SER A 44 8.14 -10.99 2.32
N LYS A 45 7.50 -11.23 1.17
CA LYS A 45 8.16 -11.85 0.05
C LYS A 45 9.10 -10.79 -0.55
N PHE A 46 10.33 -11.18 -0.85
CA PHE A 46 11.31 -10.27 -1.45
C PHE A 46 11.80 -10.83 -2.78
N LEU A 47 11.98 -9.95 -3.76
CA LEU A 47 12.72 -10.21 -4.97
C LEU A 47 14.19 -9.83 -4.73
N GLU A 48 15.11 -10.78 -4.88
CA GLU A 48 16.55 -10.52 -4.80
C GLU A 48 17.16 -10.47 -6.20
N ILE A 49 17.92 -9.41 -6.50
CA ILE A 49 18.60 -9.25 -7.79
C ILE A 49 20.10 -9.03 -7.53
N PRO A 50 20.99 -9.86 -8.10
CA PRO A 50 22.43 -9.71 -7.91
C PRO A 50 22.96 -8.43 -8.59
N LEU A 51 23.88 -7.76 -7.91
CA LEU A 51 24.64 -6.64 -8.44
C LEU A 51 25.85 -7.16 -9.21
N LYS A 52 26.11 -6.57 -10.37
CA LYS A 52 27.32 -6.86 -11.15
C LYS A 52 28.48 -6.07 -10.55
N GLY A 53 29.66 -6.71 -10.44
CA GLY A 53 30.91 -6.00 -10.16
C GLY A 53 31.44 -6.06 -8.72
N GLY A 54 30.98 -7.01 -7.88
CA GLY A 54 31.62 -7.28 -6.58
C GLY A 54 31.38 -6.21 -5.50
N SER A 55 30.33 -5.40 -5.65
CA SER A 55 29.88 -4.45 -4.62
C SER A 55 29.41 -5.16 -3.35
N ILE A 56 29.45 -4.46 -2.21
CA ILE A 56 28.82 -4.89 -0.94
C ILE A 56 27.70 -3.88 -0.64
N PRO A 57 26.42 -4.29 -0.56
CA PRO A 57 25.91 -5.66 -0.74
C PRO A 57 26.07 -6.16 -2.18
N ASP A 58 26.11 -7.49 -2.35
CA ASP A 58 26.24 -8.18 -3.64
C ASP A 58 24.89 -8.38 -4.35
N LYS A 59 23.79 -8.08 -3.67
CA LYS A 59 22.41 -8.15 -4.17
C LYS A 59 21.56 -7.00 -3.62
N LEU A 60 20.58 -6.58 -4.41
CA LEU A 60 19.50 -5.68 -3.98
C LEU A 60 18.24 -6.49 -3.71
N ARG A 61 17.46 -6.06 -2.72
CA ARG A 61 16.21 -6.69 -2.31
C ARG A 61 15.06 -5.71 -2.51
N PHE A 62 13.98 -6.17 -3.12
CA PHE A 62 12.77 -5.40 -3.40
C PHE A 62 11.57 -6.08 -2.73
N PRO A 63 10.69 -5.35 -2.02
CA PRO A 63 9.43 -5.89 -1.55
C PRO A 63 8.61 -6.42 -2.73
N LEU A 64 8.20 -7.69 -2.65
CA LEU A 64 7.41 -8.36 -3.67
C LEU A 64 5.99 -8.56 -3.12
N HIS A 65 5.05 -7.85 -3.74
CA HIS A 65 3.65 -7.88 -3.37
C HIS A 65 2.88 -8.79 -4.33
N GLU A 66 1.74 -9.30 -3.87
CA GLU A 66 0.85 -10.14 -4.68
C GLU A 66 -0.60 -9.86 -4.33
N GLN A 67 -1.43 -9.63 -5.35
CA GLN A 67 -2.87 -9.42 -5.20
C GLN A 67 -3.59 -10.02 -6.41
N ASN A 68 -4.62 -10.83 -6.18
CA ASN A 68 -5.36 -11.52 -7.24
C ASN A 68 -4.43 -12.26 -8.24
N ALA A 69 -3.42 -12.96 -7.73
CA ALA A 69 -2.36 -13.63 -8.49
C ALA A 69 -1.46 -12.72 -9.36
N VAL A 70 -1.62 -11.40 -9.26
CA VAL A 70 -0.74 -10.40 -9.89
C VAL A 70 0.39 -10.09 -8.93
N GLN A 71 1.61 -10.45 -9.32
CA GLN A 71 2.82 -10.09 -8.59
C GLN A 71 3.34 -8.73 -9.07
N TYR A 72 3.77 -7.89 -8.14
CA TYR A 72 4.35 -6.59 -8.46
C TYR A 72 5.39 -6.14 -7.45
N PHE A 73 6.30 -5.27 -7.90
CA PHE A 73 7.29 -4.62 -7.05
C PHE A 73 7.69 -3.26 -7.63
N SER A 74 8.10 -2.34 -6.76
CA SER A 74 8.61 -1.02 -7.15
C SER A 74 10.13 -0.99 -7.15
N ALA A 75 10.71 -0.18 -8.05
CA ALA A 75 12.16 0.01 -8.15
C ALA A 75 12.53 1.32 -8.86
N GLY A 76 13.83 1.50 -9.10
CA GLY A 76 14.39 2.57 -9.89
C GLY A 76 14.62 3.85 -9.10
N LEU A 77 14.77 3.79 -7.78
CA LEU A 77 15.07 4.95 -6.93
C LEU A 77 16.55 5.34 -7.07
N GLY A 78 17.47 4.36 -6.89
CA GLY A 78 18.91 4.52 -7.01
C GLY A 78 19.49 4.32 -8.42
N LYS A 79 20.76 4.67 -8.62
CA LYS A 79 21.49 4.46 -9.88
C LYS A 79 21.77 2.97 -10.10
N GLU A 80 22.06 2.27 -9.02
CA GLU A 80 22.38 0.85 -8.95
C GLU A 80 21.16 0.04 -9.43
N GLU A 81 19.98 0.34 -8.87
CA GLU A 81 18.70 -0.25 -9.28
C GLU A 81 18.46 -0.06 -10.78
N ARG A 82 18.63 1.17 -11.28
CA ARG A 82 18.41 1.47 -12.70
C ARG A 82 19.38 0.77 -13.65
N SER A 83 20.50 0.26 -13.12
CA SER A 83 21.52 -0.47 -13.88
C SER A 83 21.34 -2.00 -13.81
N LEU A 84 20.36 -2.49 -13.02
CA LEU A 84 20.07 -3.91 -12.88
C LEU A 84 19.42 -4.52 -14.13
N SER A 85 19.62 -5.84 -14.26
CA SER A 85 18.81 -6.66 -15.15
C SER A 85 17.63 -7.23 -14.36
N TYR A 86 16.44 -6.72 -14.62
CA TYR A 86 15.22 -7.20 -13.95
C TYR A 86 14.69 -8.49 -14.58
N PRO A 87 14.01 -9.36 -13.81
CA PRO A 87 13.29 -10.49 -14.36
C PRO A 87 12.21 -10.04 -15.36
N PRO A 88 11.83 -10.89 -16.31
CA PRO A 88 10.84 -10.54 -17.34
C PRO A 88 9.44 -10.46 -16.73
N TYR A 89 9.01 -9.24 -16.38
CA TYR A 89 7.62 -8.93 -16.04
C TYR A 89 6.89 -8.47 -17.30
N SER A 90 5.59 -8.75 -17.43
CA SER A 90 4.85 -8.43 -18.66
C SER A 90 4.61 -6.92 -18.84
N LEU A 91 4.57 -6.16 -17.75
CA LEU A 91 4.39 -4.71 -17.77
C LEU A 91 5.44 -3.99 -16.89
N LYS A 92 6.02 -2.92 -17.42
CA LYS A 92 6.84 -1.94 -16.71
C LYS A 92 6.23 -0.55 -16.86
N LEU A 93 5.83 0.07 -15.77
CA LEU A 93 5.40 1.46 -15.73
C LEU A 93 6.57 2.35 -15.32
N ILE A 94 6.66 3.53 -15.92
CA ILE A 94 7.65 4.56 -15.58
C ILE A 94 6.90 5.88 -15.32
N PHE A 95 6.98 6.38 -14.09
CA PHE A 95 6.28 7.59 -13.67
C PHE A 95 7.19 8.83 -13.77
N VAL A 96 6.72 9.87 -14.45
CA VAL A 96 7.49 11.09 -14.72
C VAL A 96 6.62 12.33 -14.50
N LYS A 97 7.17 13.37 -13.85
CA LYS A 97 6.59 14.71 -13.74
C LYS A 97 7.39 15.70 -14.59
N GLY A 98 6.67 16.49 -15.39
CA GLY A 98 7.27 17.40 -16.35
C GLY A 98 8.19 16.67 -17.33
N GLU A 99 9.32 17.28 -17.66
CA GLU A 99 10.21 16.73 -18.69
C GLU A 99 11.10 15.59 -18.18
N ARG A 100 11.62 15.70 -16.95
CA ARG A 100 12.74 14.85 -16.46
C ARG A 100 12.66 14.41 -15.00
N ALA A 101 11.62 14.79 -14.25
CA ALA A 101 11.54 14.40 -12.84
C ALA A 101 10.87 13.04 -12.70
N PHE A 102 11.49 12.11 -11.99
CA PHE A 102 10.90 10.81 -11.67
C PHE A 102 9.98 10.93 -10.44
N LEU A 103 8.85 10.22 -10.47
CA LEU A 103 7.87 10.24 -9.37
C LEU A 103 7.85 8.92 -8.60
N ALA A 104 7.73 9.00 -7.28
CA ALA A 104 7.33 7.90 -6.41
C ALA A 104 5.97 8.23 -5.77
N GLY A 105 5.41 7.34 -4.96
CA GLY A 105 4.15 7.58 -4.25
C GLY A 105 2.92 7.58 -5.15
N VAL A 106 2.99 6.92 -6.31
CA VAL A 106 1.90 6.90 -7.30
C VAL A 106 0.99 5.72 -6.99
N ALA A 107 -0.29 5.99 -6.68
CA ALA A 107 -1.29 4.93 -6.54
C ALA A 107 -1.69 4.43 -7.94
N VAL A 108 -1.81 3.11 -8.12
CA VAL A 108 -2.09 2.50 -9.43
C VAL A 108 -3.24 1.50 -9.34
N GLU A 109 -4.24 1.68 -10.17
CA GLU A 109 -5.30 0.69 -10.39
C GLU A 109 -5.14 0.09 -11.80
N VAL A 110 -5.25 -1.23 -11.89
CA VAL A 110 -5.30 -1.94 -13.16
C VAL A 110 -6.66 -2.61 -13.29
N ILE A 111 -7.35 -2.27 -14.37
CA ILE A 111 -8.70 -2.72 -14.70
C ILE A 111 -8.60 -3.63 -15.92
N ASP A 112 -9.20 -4.81 -15.86
CA ASP A 112 -9.24 -5.77 -16.97
C ASP A 112 -10.37 -5.44 -17.98
N SER A 113 -10.44 -6.18 -19.08
CA SER A 113 -11.45 -6.01 -20.14
C SER A 113 -12.90 -6.11 -19.63
N ASP A 114 -13.11 -6.83 -18.53
CA ASP A 114 -14.42 -7.02 -17.91
C ASP A 114 -14.79 -5.87 -16.96
N GLN A 115 -14.05 -4.76 -17.02
CA GLN A 115 -14.21 -3.57 -16.16
C GLN A 115 -14.05 -3.87 -14.66
N SER A 116 -13.42 -5.00 -14.33
CA SER A 116 -13.11 -5.39 -12.96
C SER A 116 -11.70 -4.93 -12.57
N THR A 117 -11.57 -4.34 -11.38
CA THR A 117 -10.25 -3.98 -10.83
C THR A 117 -9.49 -5.24 -10.46
N LEU A 118 -8.43 -5.52 -11.21
CA LEU A 118 -7.58 -6.69 -11.01
C LEU A 118 -6.57 -6.46 -9.87
N VAL A 119 -5.95 -5.29 -9.80
CA VAL A 119 -5.05 -4.90 -8.71
C VAL A 119 -5.19 -3.41 -8.40
N SER A 120 -5.11 -3.08 -7.12
CA SER A 120 -5.06 -1.70 -6.62
C SER A 120 -3.83 -1.57 -5.74
N ILE A 121 -2.84 -0.84 -6.22
CA ILE A 121 -1.52 -0.67 -5.60
C ILE A 121 -1.51 0.70 -4.95
N PRO A 122 -1.42 0.79 -3.61
CA PRO A 122 -1.43 2.06 -2.94
C PRO A 122 -0.06 2.76 -3.08
N GLY A 123 -0.05 4.09 -2.96
CA GLY A 123 1.12 4.89 -3.26
C GLY A 123 2.33 4.58 -2.37
N GLU A 124 2.11 4.17 -1.14
CA GLU A 124 3.15 3.80 -0.16
C GLU A 124 3.99 2.58 -0.59
N GLU A 125 3.45 1.69 -1.43
CA GLU A 125 4.17 0.54 -1.98
C GLU A 125 4.97 0.90 -3.23
N VAL A 126 4.68 2.05 -3.85
CA VAL A 126 5.37 2.56 -5.03
C VAL A 126 6.48 3.52 -4.61
N GLN A 127 7.55 2.95 -4.04
CA GLN A 127 8.67 3.72 -3.48
C GLN A 127 9.62 4.31 -4.53
N GLY A 128 9.55 3.84 -5.78
CA GLY A 128 10.36 4.30 -6.89
C GLY A 128 9.55 4.59 -8.16
N PRO A 129 10.19 5.19 -9.18
CA PRO A 129 9.52 5.57 -10.41
C PRO A 129 9.21 4.44 -11.37
N TRP A 130 9.72 3.24 -11.10
CA TRP A 130 9.43 2.06 -11.89
C TRP A 130 8.52 1.14 -11.09
N LEU A 131 7.48 0.65 -11.73
CA LEU A 131 6.59 -0.38 -11.18
C LEU A 131 6.49 -1.51 -12.17
N PHE A 132 6.79 -2.72 -11.72
CA PHE A 132 6.74 -3.93 -12.54
C PHE A 132 5.53 -4.75 -12.13
N LEU A 133 4.73 -5.18 -13.10
CA LEU A 133 3.54 -5.99 -12.87
C LEU A 133 3.57 -7.24 -13.76
N ASN A 134 3.30 -8.39 -13.16
CA ASN A 134 3.18 -9.65 -13.86
C ASN A 134 1.71 -9.97 -14.11
N LEU A 135 1.24 -9.51 -15.27
CA LEU A 135 -0.13 -9.68 -15.75
C LEU A 135 -0.17 -10.72 -16.88
N SER A 136 -1.28 -11.44 -16.98
CA SER A 136 -1.59 -12.29 -18.12
C SER A 136 -1.66 -11.47 -19.42
N PRO A 137 -1.49 -12.10 -20.60
CA PRO A 137 -1.72 -11.44 -21.88
C PRO A 137 -3.19 -10.99 -21.97
N GLY A 138 -3.44 -9.75 -22.40
CA GLY A 138 -4.78 -9.18 -22.35
C GLY A 138 -4.81 -7.69 -22.67
N LYS A 139 -5.99 -7.08 -22.52
CA LYS A 139 -6.21 -5.63 -22.65
C LYS A 139 -6.55 -5.07 -21.29
N TYR A 140 -5.85 -4.02 -20.89
CA TYR A 140 -6.03 -3.42 -19.56
C TYR A 140 -6.15 -1.91 -19.67
N VAL A 141 -6.81 -1.32 -18.68
CA VAL A 141 -6.78 0.11 -18.41
C VAL A 141 -5.99 0.31 -17.12
N VAL A 142 -4.94 1.12 -17.20
CA VAL A 142 -4.13 1.52 -16.05
C VAL A 142 -4.53 2.94 -15.66
N LYS A 143 -5.00 3.13 -14.43
CA LYS A 143 -5.19 4.43 -13.81
C LYS A 143 -4.08 4.66 -12.81
N ALA A 144 -3.39 5.79 -12.91
CA ALA A 144 -2.32 6.15 -12.00
C ALA A 144 -2.59 7.53 -11.42
N THR A 145 -2.57 7.66 -10.10
CA THR A 145 -2.87 8.88 -9.36
C THR A 145 -1.63 9.33 -8.61
N ASP A 146 -1.17 10.56 -8.84
CA ASP A 146 -0.02 11.11 -8.12
C ASP A 146 -0.39 11.57 -6.70
N SER A 147 0.61 11.95 -5.91
CA SER A 147 0.41 12.43 -4.54
C SER A 147 -0.39 13.73 -4.43
N SER A 148 -0.63 14.44 -5.55
CA SER A 148 -1.48 15.63 -5.59
C SER A 148 -2.95 15.30 -5.90
N GLY A 149 -3.25 14.03 -6.19
CA GLY A 149 -4.58 13.56 -6.57
C GLY A 149 -4.86 13.63 -8.07
N MET A 150 -3.85 13.93 -8.91
CA MET A 150 -4.04 13.98 -10.36
C MET A 150 -3.94 12.57 -10.96
N THR A 151 -5.02 12.13 -11.62
CA THR A 151 -5.10 10.81 -12.25
C THR A 151 -4.83 10.87 -13.75
N ILE A 152 -4.01 9.94 -14.25
CA ILE A 152 -3.81 9.63 -15.68
C ILE A 152 -4.38 8.25 -15.95
N GLU A 153 -5.11 8.10 -17.05
CA GLU A 153 -5.61 6.81 -17.54
C GLU A 153 -4.91 6.41 -18.85
N LYS A 154 -4.55 5.13 -18.97
CA LYS A 154 -3.91 4.58 -20.17
C LYS A 154 -4.41 3.17 -20.48
N SER A 155 -4.97 2.99 -21.68
CA SER A 155 -5.25 1.67 -22.22
C SER A 155 -3.97 1.02 -22.76
N ILE A 156 -3.75 -0.25 -22.41
CA ILE A 156 -2.58 -1.05 -22.79
C ILE A 156 -3.01 -2.42 -23.30
N THR A 157 -2.18 -3.05 -24.13
CA THR A 157 -2.39 -4.42 -24.60
C THR A 157 -1.10 -5.20 -24.40
N LEU A 158 -1.18 -6.30 -23.65
CA LEU A 158 -0.05 -7.15 -23.30
C LEU A 158 -0.08 -8.41 -24.15
N SER A 159 1.01 -8.68 -24.87
CA SER A 159 1.11 -9.87 -25.73
C SER A 159 1.68 -11.10 -25.01
N GLY A 160 2.19 -10.97 -23.78
CA GLY A 160 2.80 -12.06 -23.00
C GLY A 160 4.22 -12.48 -23.40
N LYS A 161 4.75 -11.97 -24.52
CA LYS A 161 6.05 -12.39 -25.07
C LYS A 161 7.24 -11.55 -24.60
N MET A 162 7.00 -10.28 -24.25
CA MET A 162 8.02 -9.32 -23.86
C MET A 162 7.46 -8.31 -22.85
N THR A 163 8.35 -7.67 -22.09
CA THR A 163 7.98 -6.58 -21.19
C THR A 163 7.48 -5.37 -21.98
N THR A 164 6.23 -5.02 -21.79
CA THR A 164 5.64 -3.78 -22.33
C THR A 164 6.01 -2.63 -21.40
N THR A 165 6.72 -1.62 -21.90
CA THR A 165 7.09 -0.43 -21.10
C THR A 165 6.19 0.75 -21.42
N VAL A 166 5.59 1.35 -20.39
CA VAL A 166 4.67 2.48 -20.53
C VAL A 166 5.15 3.63 -19.65
N HIS A 167 5.27 4.82 -20.26
CA HIS A 167 5.59 6.04 -19.52
C HIS A 167 4.30 6.79 -19.22
N LEU A 168 4.06 7.09 -17.94
CA LEU A 168 2.98 7.92 -17.47
C LEU A 168 3.56 9.28 -17.07
N ARG A 169 3.10 10.35 -17.73
CA ARG A 169 3.70 11.68 -17.63
C ARG A 169 2.68 12.70 -17.16
N TRP A 170 2.92 13.29 -16.00
CA TRP A 170 2.17 14.43 -15.46
C TRP A 170 2.74 15.73 -16.01
N ARG A 171 1.86 16.69 -16.29
CA ARG A 171 2.24 18.04 -16.72
C ARG A 171 2.46 18.97 -15.54
#